data_AF-A0A967C2C3-F1
#
_entry.id   AF-A0A967C2C3-F1
#
_cell.length_a   1.000
_cell.length_b   1.000
_cell.length_c   1.000
_cell.angle_alpha   90.00
_cell.angle_beta   90.00
_cell.angle_gamma   90.00
#
_symmetry.space_group_name_H-M   'P 1'
#
loop_
_entity.id
_entity.type
_entity.pdbx_description
1 polymer ?
#
loop_
_entity_poly.entity_id
_entity_poly.type
_entity_poly.pdbx_seq_one_letter_code
_entity_poly.pdbx_strand_id
1 'polypeptide(L)'
;TEVQDDDGLDFTIAADQVNAIRWMSPGRQLILGTSGGEWSVTSDGPVLTPLDLAVRRESTNGSANILPVRISSIVLFVQRAKRKLREFVFSFETDGFRTPDLTILADHISESGIHEVIYQQEPDSQVHCLREDGVLATLTYRREQDVVGWSRHILGGGYQGGRTVIESIAAIPGSAAAASENLDEAWVVVKRTVGGATRRYIEVFEPVFNAPNREEFDMEVEFDAAVLTAQQDAFYVDSGLVLDTPISINNVELIAAVDSFESWPDGTSNPPEGWIKTGGAGGLGQAPGIADGLYAISLGGSSNTIEKDFDFTEIHSLVFDVAAAGKTLEIRIDGVVEYSESEPNGRFSINVNAYSGVLTVEVVQGSLSSGSLVLDNLRFLGTSASGSTVVITAPAHGFADGNTVDIADVVGMEGLNGRRFTISSVTSDAFEILDIDTSGLAPYSGGGEVRKVVSSISGLEHLEGETVKVLGDGAIMPDRIVSGGQISLDTPVSRAVVGLGYRHIFKSLKLASGAAAGTAVAKVKRVHGIALVLLHSLGIRIGPSIDRLEDVPLREVKDAMDKAVPLFTGERYVSFDGDYERDARIVIAGDAPLPFTLLAAAPELKTNEQI
;
A
#
# COMPACT_ATOMS: atom_id res chain seq x y z
N THR A 1 -34.27 21.59 55.71
CA THR A 1 -32.81 21.45 55.87
C THR A 1 -32.18 22.63 55.18
N GLU A 2 -31.17 23.23 55.79
CA GLU A 2 -30.43 24.35 55.19
C GLU A 2 -29.58 23.80 54.04
N VAL A 3 -29.68 24.44 52.87
CA VAL A 3 -28.96 24.03 51.67
C VAL A 3 -27.46 24.19 51.93
N GLN A 4 -26.71 23.11 51.79
CA GLN A 4 -25.25 23.09 51.91
C GLN A 4 -24.59 23.32 50.54
N ASP A 5 -23.32 23.69 50.54
CA ASP A 5 -22.56 23.93 49.31
C ASP A 5 -22.35 22.65 48.47
N ASP A 6 -22.46 21.46 49.08
CA ASP A 6 -22.33 20.14 48.45
C ASP A 6 -23.67 19.49 48.08
N ASP A 7 -24.79 20.19 48.31
CA ASP A 7 -26.12 19.72 47.88
C ASP A 7 -26.27 19.75 46.35
N GLY A 8 -27.24 18.99 45.83
CA GLY A 8 -27.55 18.96 44.40
C GLY A 8 -28.04 20.31 43.85
N LEU A 9 -27.67 20.61 42.61
CA LEU A 9 -28.08 21.82 41.91
C LEU A 9 -29.47 21.63 41.27
N ASP A 10 -30.47 22.37 41.76
CA ASP A 10 -31.79 22.47 41.14
C ASP A 10 -32.14 23.95 40.93
N PHE A 11 -32.13 24.39 39.68
CA PHE A 11 -32.44 25.78 39.33
C PHE A 11 -33.23 25.85 38.02
N THR A 12 -34.11 26.84 37.94
CA THR A 12 -34.88 27.14 36.73
C THR A 12 -34.18 28.26 35.96
N ILE A 13 -33.87 28.04 34.69
CA ILE A 13 -33.35 29.08 33.80
C ILE A 13 -34.45 30.11 33.57
N ALA A 14 -34.25 31.33 34.08
CA ALA A 14 -35.17 32.44 33.86
C ALA A 14 -35.10 32.89 32.39
N ALA A 15 -36.14 32.59 31.62
CA ALA A 15 -36.25 32.94 30.21
C ALA A 15 -37.66 33.45 29.89
N ASP A 16 -37.76 34.28 28.85
CA ASP A 16 -39.03 34.83 28.37
C ASP A 16 -39.99 33.76 27.81
N GLN A 17 -39.45 32.57 27.48
CA GLN A 17 -40.17 31.46 26.87
C GLN A 17 -39.68 30.13 27.46
N VAL A 18 -40.57 29.13 27.48
CA VAL A 18 -40.22 27.76 27.87
C VAL A 18 -39.35 27.13 26.79
N ASN A 19 -38.10 26.84 27.14
CA ASN A 19 -37.13 26.25 26.23
C ASN A 19 -36.53 24.98 26.84
N ALA A 20 -36.57 23.88 26.09
CA ALA A 20 -35.91 22.65 26.50
C ALA A 20 -34.40 22.77 26.33
N ILE A 21 -33.65 22.28 27.32
CA ILE A 21 -32.19 22.08 27.21
C ILE A 21 -31.95 20.95 26.19
N ARG A 22 -31.02 21.17 25.26
CA ARG A 22 -30.70 20.25 24.16
C ARG A 22 -29.34 19.60 24.34
N TRP A 23 -28.38 20.34 24.88
CA TRP A 23 -27.03 19.85 25.13
C TRP A 23 -26.35 20.73 26.19
N MET A 24 -25.27 20.18 26.75
CA MET A 24 -24.39 20.87 27.69
C MET A 24 -22.95 20.61 27.25
N SER A 25 -22.10 21.64 27.30
CA SER A 25 -20.69 21.53 26.90
C SER A 25 -19.78 22.04 28.04
N PRO A 26 -18.90 21.18 28.59
CA PRO A 26 -18.05 21.52 29.74
C PRO A 26 -16.81 22.31 29.32
N GLY A 27 -16.44 23.37 30.05
CA GLY A 27 -15.30 24.24 29.70
C GLY A 27 -14.81 25.13 30.81
N ARG A 28 -14.14 26.24 30.43
CA ARG A 28 -13.87 27.35 31.36
C ARG A 28 -15.16 27.82 32.05
N GLN A 29 -16.25 27.82 31.30
CA GLN A 29 -17.61 27.97 31.80
C GLN A 29 -18.45 26.84 31.21
N LEU A 30 -19.46 26.40 31.94
CA LEU A 30 -20.42 25.43 31.43
C LEU A 30 -21.36 26.15 30.47
N ILE A 31 -21.45 25.66 29.23
CA ILE A 31 -22.31 26.24 28.19
C ILE A 31 -23.50 25.33 27.98
N LEU A 32 -24.70 25.91 27.93
CA LEU A 32 -25.96 25.22 27.70
C LEU A 32 -26.59 25.68 26.39
N GLY A 33 -26.96 24.72 25.55
CA GLY A 33 -27.78 24.96 24.36
C GLY A 33 -29.22 24.64 24.65
N THR A 34 -30.12 25.58 24.41
CA THR A 34 -31.57 25.38 24.53
C THR A 34 -32.26 25.56 23.19
N SER A 35 -33.53 25.17 23.07
CA SER A 35 -34.30 25.40 21.83
C SER A 35 -34.41 26.86 21.39
N GLY A 36 -34.25 27.81 22.32
CA GLY A 36 -34.45 29.24 22.09
C GLY A 36 -33.19 30.10 22.18
N GLY A 37 -32.09 29.59 22.74
CA GLY A 37 -30.86 30.34 22.88
C GLY A 37 -29.74 29.55 23.55
N GLU A 38 -28.57 30.17 23.61
CA GLU A 38 -27.35 29.61 24.19
C GLU A 38 -27.00 30.42 25.44
N TRP A 39 -26.58 29.71 26.48
CA TRP A 39 -26.44 30.25 27.83
C TRP A 39 -25.09 29.86 28.42
N SER A 40 -24.48 30.76 29.18
CA SER A 40 -23.32 30.50 30.02
C SER A 40 -23.77 30.28 31.46
N VAL A 41 -23.17 29.31 32.14
CA VAL A 41 -23.38 29.05 33.56
C VAL A 41 -22.08 29.39 34.28
N THR A 42 -22.20 30.30 35.24
CA THR A 42 -21.10 30.89 36.01
C THR A 42 -21.51 31.02 37.47
N SER A 43 -20.58 31.37 38.34
CA SER A 43 -20.85 31.85 39.69
C SER A 43 -20.16 33.20 39.88
N ASP A 44 -20.62 34.00 40.84
CA ASP A 44 -19.97 35.26 41.18
C ASP A 44 -18.77 35.03 42.13
N GLY A 45 -18.76 33.90 42.85
CA GLY A 45 -17.67 33.39 43.67
C GLY A 45 -16.69 32.45 42.92
N PRO A 46 -15.73 31.84 43.63
CA PRO A 46 -14.70 30.98 43.03
C PRO A 46 -15.19 29.58 42.67
N VAL A 47 -16.33 29.15 43.22
CA VAL A 47 -16.92 27.83 43.03
C VAL A 47 -18.40 27.98 42.70
N LEU A 48 -18.95 26.98 42.02
CA LEU A 48 -20.37 26.93 41.72
C LEU A 48 -21.07 26.13 42.82
N THR A 49 -22.02 26.76 43.52
CA THR A 49 -22.79 26.13 44.60
C THR A 49 -24.29 26.29 44.35
N PRO A 50 -25.17 25.55 45.04
CA PRO A 50 -26.61 25.72 44.90
C PRO A 50 -27.12 27.13 45.22
N LEU A 51 -26.36 27.92 46.00
CA LEU A 51 -26.71 29.28 46.39
C LEU A 51 -26.00 30.36 45.54
N ASP A 52 -24.89 30.03 44.88
CA ASP A 52 -24.12 30.92 44.01
C ASP A 52 -24.03 30.36 42.59
N LEU A 53 -25.04 30.68 41.79
CA LEU A 53 -25.17 30.28 40.40
C LEU A 53 -25.83 31.39 39.57
N ALA A 54 -25.15 31.80 38.51
CA ALA A 54 -25.59 32.80 37.55
C ALA A 54 -25.64 32.19 36.14
N VAL A 55 -26.85 32.10 35.58
CA VAL A 55 -27.08 31.68 34.19
C VAL A 55 -27.35 32.91 33.34
N ARG A 56 -26.47 33.18 32.36
CA ARG A 56 -26.57 34.36 31.49
C ARG A 56 -26.86 33.93 30.06
N ARG A 57 -27.78 34.65 29.39
CA ARG A 57 -28.12 34.41 27.99
C ARG A 57 -27.09 35.08 27.10
N GLU A 58 -26.43 34.31 26.25
CA GLU A 58 -25.36 34.78 25.38
C GLU A 58 -25.83 34.95 23.93
N SER A 59 -26.74 34.08 23.47
CA SER A 59 -27.41 34.26 22.18
C SER A 59 -28.85 33.73 22.15
N THR A 60 -29.61 34.15 21.15
CA THR A 60 -31.03 33.80 20.94
C THR A 60 -31.24 32.96 19.67
N ASN A 61 -30.17 32.38 19.13
CA ASN A 61 -30.24 31.60 17.88
C ASN A 61 -31.04 30.32 18.08
N GLY A 62 -30.84 29.66 19.22
CA GLY A 62 -31.45 28.39 19.56
C GLY A 62 -30.73 27.22 18.89
N SER A 63 -30.67 26.11 19.60
CA SER A 63 -29.85 24.95 19.28
C SER A 63 -30.69 23.74 18.88
N ALA A 64 -30.16 22.93 17.95
CA ALA A 64 -30.70 21.62 17.61
C ALA A 64 -30.37 20.59 18.71
N ASN A 65 -31.09 19.47 18.72
CA ASN A 65 -30.85 18.35 19.63
C ASN A 65 -29.71 17.45 19.14
N ILE A 66 -28.54 18.03 18.94
CA ILE A 66 -27.32 17.39 18.43
C ILE A 66 -26.20 17.79 19.37
N LEU A 67 -25.36 16.84 19.77
CA LEU A 67 -24.21 17.15 20.62
C LEU A 67 -23.27 18.12 19.88
N PRO A 68 -22.89 19.23 20.53
CA PRO A 68 -21.96 20.16 19.92
C PRO A 68 -20.55 19.60 19.99
N VAL A 69 -19.70 20.05 19.07
CA VAL A 69 -18.29 19.69 19.08
C VAL A 69 -17.48 20.83 19.67
N ARG A 70 -16.58 20.50 20.59
CA ARG A 70 -15.69 21.46 21.21
C ARG A 70 -14.31 21.37 20.58
N ILE A 71 -13.80 22.51 20.14
CA ILE A 71 -12.47 22.63 19.55
C ILE A 71 -11.75 23.73 20.32
N SER A 72 -10.73 23.37 21.08
CA SER A 72 -10.06 24.29 22.00
C SER A 72 -11.06 24.98 22.95
N SER A 73 -11.15 26.31 22.93
CA SER A 73 -12.08 27.11 23.75
C SER A 73 -13.42 27.43 23.05
N ILE A 74 -13.64 26.91 21.84
CA ILE A 74 -14.79 27.20 21.00
C ILE A 74 -15.75 26.01 21.03
N VAL A 75 -17.05 26.31 21.03
CA VAL A 75 -18.10 25.28 20.86
C VAL A 75 -18.77 25.47 19.50
N LEU A 76 -18.67 24.48 18.63
CA LEU A 76 -19.40 24.39 17.38
C LEU A 76 -20.74 23.71 17.63
N PHE A 77 -21.83 24.37 17.27
CA PHE A 77 -23.17 23.84 17.45
C PHE A 77 -24.05 24.06 16.23
N VAL A 78 -25.03 23.17 16.07
CA VAL A 78 -26.02 23.25 15.00
C VAL A 78 -27.22 24.07 15.48
N GLN A 79 -27.60 25.09 14.71
CA GLN A 79 -28.77 25.92 15.02
C GLN A 79 -30.07 25.11 14.94
N ARG A 80 -31.12 25.50 15.68
CA ARG A 80 -32.43 24.80 15.79
C ARG A 80 -33.02 24.25 14.48
N ALA A 81 -32.83 24.94 13.35
CA ALA A 81 -33.37 24.56 12.05
C ALA A 81 -32.52 23.49 11.33
N LYS A 82 -31.41 23.03 11.93
CA LYS A 82 -30.43 22.09 11.36
C LYS A 82 -29.70 22.56 10.09
N ARG A 83 -29.87 23.83 9.70
CA ARG A 83 -29.31 24.40 8.46
C ARG A 83 -28.01 25.17 8.62
N LYS A 84 -27.68 25.57 9.85
CA LYS A 84 -26.53 26.44 10.12
C LYS A 84 -25.65 25.80 11.18
N LEU A 85 -24.36 25.72 10.89
CA LEU A 85 -23.33 25.43 11.89
C LEU A 85 -22.77 26.76 12.38
N ARG A 86 -22.79 26.96 13.68
CA ARG A 86 -22.33 28.19 14.33
C ARG A 86 -21.20 27.92 15.29
N GLU A 87 -20.30 28.87 15.37
CA GLU A 87 -19.38 28.95 16.50
C GLU A 87 -20.08 29.55 17.70
N PHE A 88 -19.56 29.23 18.87
CA PHE A 88 -19.82 29.92 20.11
C PHE A 88 -18.46 30.24 20.70
N VAL A 89 -18.04 31.49 20.52
CA VAL A 89 -16.68 31.97 20.80
C VAL A 89 -16.74 33.22 21.65
N PHE A 90 -15.86 33.31 22.65
CA PHE A 90 -15.72 34.52 23.45
C PHE A 90 -14.95 35.59 22.67
N SER A 91 -15.49 36.81 22.66
CA SER A 91 -14.92 37.95 21.94
C SER A 91 -14.59 39.05 22.94
N PHE A 92 -13.29 39.36 23.08
CA PHE A 92 -12.81 40.43 23.97
C PHE A 92 -13.33 41.81 23.55
N GLU A 93 -13.61 42.03 22.26
CA GLU A 93 -14.13 43.32 21.76
C GLU A 93 -15.51 43.67 22.33
N THR A 94 -16.33 42.64 22.53
CA THR A 94 -17.72 42.77 23.00
C THR A 94 -17.90 42.34 24.44
N ASP A 95 -16.80 41.96 25.12
CA ASP A 95 -16.77 41.34 26.44
C ASP A 95 -17.91 40.31 26.65
N GLY A 96 -18.02 39.40 25.69
CA GLY A 96 -19.15 38.48 25.60
C GLY A 96 -19.00 37.49 24.45
N PHE A 97 -19.95 36.57 24.33
CA PHE A 97 -19.89 35.54 23.30
C PHE A 97 -20.50 36.03 21.98
N ARG A 98 -19.88 35.60 20.88
CA ARG A 98 -20.38 35.77 19.52
C ARG A 98 -20.66 34.42 18.90
N THR A 99 -21.63 34.40 17.99
CA THR A 99 -22.07 33.18 17.31
C THR A 99 -22.07 33.28 15.79
N PRO A 100 -20.88 33.45 15.16
CA PRO A 100 -20.79 33.58 13.71
C PRO A 100 -21.25 32.30 13.01
N ASP A 101 -21.80 32.48 11.81
CA ASP A 101 -22.34 31.41 10.97
C ASP A 101 -21.29 30.91 9.98
N LEU A 102 -20.91 29.64 10.08
CA LEU A 102 -19.90 29.01 9.23
C LEU A 102 -20.45 28.58 7.88
N THR A 103 -21.77 28.54 7.72
CA THR A 103 -22.43 28.11 6.49
C THR A 103 -22.74 29.26 5.53
N ILE A 104 -22.42 30.50 5.90
CA ILE A 104 -22.82 31.71 5.15
C ILE A 104 -22.38 31.72 3.67
N LEU A 105 -21.20 31.18 3.36
CA LEU A 105 -20.70 31.10 1.98
C LEU A 105 -21.23 29.88 1.21
N ALA A 106 -21.84 28.93 1.92
CA ALA A 106 -22.24 27.63 1.40
C ALA A 106 -23.60 27.17 1.98
N ASP A 107 -24.62 28.03 1.99
CA ASP A 107 -25.93 27.72 2.60
C ASP A 107 -26.58 26.43 2.05
N HIS A 108 -26.26 26.06 0.80
CA HIS A 108 -26.74 24.86 0.12
C HIS A 108 -26.10 23.56 0.63
N ILE A 109 -24.97 23.62 1.34
CA ILE A 109 -24.25 22.41 1.78
C ILE A 109 -25.05 21.60 2.79
N SER A 110 -25.88 22.26 3.58
CA SER A 110 -26.68 21.67 4.66
C SER A 110 -28.13 21.40 4.25
N GLU A 111 -28.43 21.27 2.94
CA GLU A 111 -29.81 21.36 2.43
C GLU A 111 -30.87 20.50 3.14
N SER A 112 -30.58 19.23 3.34
CA SER A 112 -31.45 18.27 4.03
C SER A 112 -31.48 18.43 5.56
N GLY A 113 -30.58 19.25 6.12
CA GLY A 113 -30.36 19.38 7.55
C GLY A 113 -29.20 18.51 8.04
N ILE A 114 -28.50 18.99 9.07
CA ILE A 114 -27.43 18.28 9.76
C ILE A 114 -28.05 17.37 10.82
N HIS A 115 -27.66 16.10 10.81
CA HIS A 115 -28.07 15.05 11.73
C HIS A 115 -27.04 14.86 12.86
N GLU A 116 -25.76 14.80 12.51
CA GLU A 116 -24.65 14.46 13.41
C GLU A 116 -23.40 15.26 13.03
N VAL A 117 -22.58 15.61 14.03
CA VAL A 117 -21.34 16.37 13.83
C VAL A 117 -20.23 15.70 14.61
N ILE A 118 -19.08 15.47 13.95
CA ILE A 118 -17.86 14.97 14.56
C ILE A 118 -16.67 15.86 14.20
N TYR A 119 -15.59 15.73 14.94
CA TYR A 119 -14.34 16.41 14.67
C TYR A 119 -13.20 15.40 14.59
N GLN A 120 -12.50 15.43 13.46
CA GLN A 120 -11.27 14.71 13.19
C GLN A 120 -10.14 15.75 13.26
N GLN A 121 -9.34 15.71 14.32
CA GLN A 121 -8.33 16.73 14.57
C GLN A 121 -7.13 16.55 13.65
N GLU A 122 -6.57 15.36 13.62
CA GLU A 122 -5.40 15.04 12.80
C GLU A 122 -5.81 14.30 11.52
N PRO A 123 -5.24 14.64 10.35
CA PRO A 123 -4.13 15.59 10.13
C PRO A 123 -4.56 17.04 9.82
N ASP A 124 -5.82 17.25 9.39
CA ASP A 124 -6.23 18.50 8.72
C ASP A 124 -7.30 19.33 9.43
N SER A 125 -7.62 19.02 10.70
CA SER A 125 -8.67 19.69 11.48
C SER A 125 -9.98 19.80 10.70
N GLN A 126 -10.70 18.68 10.60
CA GLN A 126 -11.90 18.54 9.81
C GLN A 126 -13.13 18.34 10.70
N VAL A 127 -14.18 19.11 10.43
CA VAL A 127 -15.48 18.95 11.09
C VAL A 127 -16.44 18.32 10.09
N HIS A 128 -16.83 17.07 10.32
CA HIS A 128 -17.76 16.39 9.46
C HIS A 128 -19.18 16.56 9.98
N CYS A 129 -20.07 17.00 9.11
CA CYS A 129 -21.49 17.18 9.33
C CYS A 129 -22.25 16.16 8.47
N LEU A 130 -22.74 15.11 9.10
CA LEU A 130 -23.60 14.14 8.45
C LEU A 130 -24.98 14.76 8.24
N ARG A 131 -25.47 14.72 7.01
CA ARG A 131 -26.80 15.22 6.65
C ARG A 131 -27.88 14.15 6.79
N GLU A 132 -29.13 14.58 6.95
CA GLU A 132 -30.30 13.69 7.04
C GLU A 132 -30.52 12.82 5.77
N ASP A 133 -29.99 13.24 4.62
CA ASP A 133 -30.03 12.47 3.36
C ASP A 133 -28.85 11.50 3.19
N GLY A 134 -28.02 11.33 4.22
CA GLY A 134 -26.88 10.40 4.23
C GLY A 134 -25.62 10.90 3.54
N VAL A 135 -25.60 12.18 3.15
CA VAL A 135 -24.46 12.84 2.52
C VAL A 135 -23.57 13.45 3.59
N LEU A 136 -22.25 13.32 3.46
CA LEU A 136 -21.31 13.95 4.37
C LEU A 136 -20.88 15.32 3.85
N ALA A 137 -21.09 16.36 4.65
CA ALA A 137 -20.53 17.68 4.42
C ALA A 137 -19.32 17.87 5.34
N THR A 138 -18.15 18.14 4.80
CA THR A 138 -16.92 18.31 5.60
C THR A 138 -16.50 19.76 5.56
N LEU A 139 -16.16 20.28 6.73
CA LEU A 139 -15.62 21.62 6.91
C LEU A 139 -14.15 21.52 7.31
N THR A 140 -13.25 21.99 6.47
CA THR A 140 -11.86 22.25 6.89
C THR A 140 -11.88 23.46 7.81
N TYR A 141 -11.47 23.28 9.06
CA TYR A 141 -11.61 24.25 10.14
C TYR A 141 -10.23 24.64 10.70
N ARG A 142 -9.55 25.60 10.06
CA ARG A 142 -8.26 26.13 10.54
C ARG A 142 -8.39 27.62 10.86
N ARG A 143 -9.04 27.92 11.99
CA ARG A 143 -9.34 29.30 12.40
C ARG A 143 -8.14 30.16 12.72
N GLU A 144 -7.04 29.58 13.18
CA GLU A 144 -5.80 30.32 13.44
C GLU A 144 -5.20 30.93 12.16
N GLN A 145 -5.53 30.36 11.00
CA GLN A 145 -5.09 30.82 9.68
C GLN A 145 -6.22 31.48 8.88
N ASP A 146 -7.38 31.72 9.50
CA ASP A 146 -8.60 32.20 8.84
C ASP A 146 -9.06 31.32 7.65
N VAL A 147 -8.76 30.02 7.68
CA VAL A 147 -9.15 29.07 6.64
C VAL A 147 -10.39 28.29 7.06
N VAL A 148 -11.47 28.49 6.30
CA VAL A 148 -12.73 27.75 6.43
C VAL A 148 -13.22 27.39 5.02
N GLY A 149 -13.42 26.09 4.77
CA GLY A 149 -13.87 25.60 3.47
C GLY A 149 -14.81 24.42 3.60
N TRP A 150 -15.95 24.48 2.88
CA TRP A 150 -16.89 23.37 2.82
C TRP A 150 -16.66 22.50 1.59
N SER A 151 -16.66 21.20 1.79
CA SER A 151 -16.70 20.18 0.75
C SER A 151 -17.85 19.21 1.01
N ARG A 152 -18.22 18.45 -0.02
CA ARG A 152 -19.26 17.42 0.06
C ARG A 152 -18.67 16.09 -0.39
N HIS A 153 -18.86 15.05 0.40
CA HIS A 153 -18.55 13.68 0.02
C HIS A 153 -19.84 12.97 -0.34
N ILE A 154 -19.85 12.37 -1.54
CA ILE A 154 -20.93 11.51 -2.03
C ILE A 154 -20.27 10.16 -2.28
N LEU A 155 -20.55 9.19 -1.41
CA LEU A 155 -19.97 7.86 -1.54
C LEU A 155 -20.59 7.09 -2.72
N GLY A 156 -19.77 6.26 -3.35
CA GLY A 156 -20.13 5.37 -4.45
C GLY A 156 -21.13 4.28 -4.05
N GLY A 157 -21.77 3.71 -5.07
CA GLY A 157 -22.81 2.70 -4.95
C GLY A 157 -24.21 3.27 -4.87
N GLY A 158 -25.20 2.37 -4.82
CA GLY A 158 -26.61 2.73 -4.72
C GLY A 158 -27.26 2.26 -3.42
N TYR A 159 -28.31 2.97 -3.01
CA TYR A 159 -29.24 2.50 -1.98
C TYR A 159 -30.68 2.72 -2.43
N GLN A 160 -31.45 1.65 -2.56
CA GLN A 160 -32.87 1.69 -2.97
C GLN A 160 -33.13 2.51 -4.25
N GLY A 161 -32.22 2.43 -5.23
CA GLY A 161 -32.31 3.18 -6.49
C GLY A 161 -31.90 4.66 -6.39
N GLY A 162 -31.44 5.10 -5.22
CA GLY A 162 -30.81 6.41 -4.99
C GLY A 162 -29.33 6.30 -4.63
N ARG A 163 -28.79 7.38 -4.08
CA ARG A 163 -27.39 7.45 -3.59
C ARG A 163 -27.22 6.60 -2.33
N THR A 164 -25.99 6.11 -2.13
CA THR A 164 -25.54 5.56 -0.86
C THR A 164 -25.81 6.50 0.31
N VAL A 165 -26.15 5.93 1.48
CA VAL A 165 -26.53 6.67 2.69
C VAL A 165 -25.57 6.33 3.82
N ILE A 166 -24.87 7.34 4.34
CA ILE A 166 -24.16 7.23 5.61
C ILE A 166 -25.18 7.35 6.75
N GLU A 167 -25.20 6.39 7.66
CA GLU A 167 -26.15 6.31 8.78
C GLU A 167 -25.61 6.91 10.06
N SER A 168 -24.31 6.77 10.31
CA SER A 168 -23.61 7.31 11.48
C SER A 168 -22.13 7.46 11.18
N ILE A 169 -21.47 8.35 11.92
CA ILE A 169 -20.04 8.63 11.81
C ILE A 169 -19.41 8.82 13.20
N ALA A 170 -18.17 8.36 13.36
CA ALA A 170 -17.37 8.58 14.57
C ALA A 170 -15.91 8.90 14.19
N ALA A 171 -15.27 9.79 14.96
CA ALA A 171 -13.83 9.99 14.91
C ALA A 171 -13.19 9.23 16.08
N ILE A 172 -12.19 8.41 15.80
CA ILE A 172 -11.49 7.58 16.78
C ILE A 172 -9.99 7.84 16.60
N PRO A 173 -9.21 8.00 17.68
CA PRO A 173 -7.76 8.07 17.56
C PRO A 173 -7.23 6.79 16.92
N GLY A 174 -6.33 6.94 15.94
CA GLY A 174 -5.69 5.82 15.28
C GLY A 174 -4.83 4.99 16.22
N SER A 175 -4.39 3.83 15.72
CA SER A 175 -3.64 2.87 16.53
C SER A 175 -2.47 2.27 15.75
N ALA A 176 -1.45 1.85 16.48
CA ALA A 176 -0.30 1.16 15.87
C ALA A 176 -0.72 -0.12 15.10
N ALA A 177 -1.78 -0.80 15.55
CA ALA A 177 -2.29 -2.00 14.88
C ALA A 177 -2.89 -1.70 13.49
N ALA A 178 -3.35 -0.47 13.27
CA ALA A 178 -3.88 0.01 11.99
C ALA A 178 -2.88 0.92 11.25
N ALA A 179 -1.62 0.97 11.69
CA ALA A 179 -0.58 1.86 11.15
C ALA A 179 -0.99 3.35 11.08
N SER A 180 -1.87 3.79 11.98
CA SER A 180 -2.54 5.11 11.97
C SER A 180 -2.29 5.91 13.26
N GLU A 181 -1.28 5.54 14.04
CA GLU A 181 -0.99 6.08 15.38
C GLU A 181 -0.82 7.61 15.47
N ASN A 182 -0.55 8.27 14.34
CA ASN A 182 -0.36 9.72 14.24
C ASN A 182 -1.58 10.46 13.66
N LEU A 183 -2.74 9.80 13.56
CA LEU A 183 -3.91 10.29 12.83
C LEU A 183 -5.19 10.00 13.63
N ASP A 184 -6.25 10.78 13.39
CA ASP A 184 -7.60 10.41 13.78
C ASP A 184 -8.29 9.70 12.60
N GLU A 185 -8.94 8.58 12.88
CA GLU A 185 -9.68 7.78 11.91
C GLU A 185 -11.17 8.17 11.92
N ALA A 186 -11.72 8.51 10.75
CA ALA A 186 -13.16 8.71 10.58
C ALA A 186 -13.83 7.39 10.14
N TRP A 187 -14.60 6.80 11.05
CA TRP A 187 -15.36 5.57 10.83
C TRP A 187 -16.82 5.91 10.49
N VAL A 188 -17.36 5.27 9.45
CA VAL A 188 -18.74 5.47 8.99
C VAL A 188 -19.49 4.15 8.87
N VAL A 189 -20.78 4.19 9.21
CA VAL A 189 -21.72 3.11 8.90
C VAL A 189 -22.45 3.47 7.61
N VAL A 190 -22.28 2.66 6.57
CA VAL A 190 -22.78 2.96 5.23
C VAL A 190 -23.82 1.93 4.78
N LYS A 191 -24.98 2.41 4.33
CA LYS A 191 -26.06 1.60 3.76
C LYS A 191 -25.97 1.57 2.24
N ARG A 192 -25.90 0.35 1.68
CA ARG A 192 -25.92 0.09 0.23
C ARG A 192 -26.89 -1.03 -0.11
N THR A 193 -27.32 -1.08 -1.37
CA THR A 193 -28.06 -2.21 -1.95
C THR A 193 -27.08 -3.08 -2.75
N VAL A 194 -26.80 -4.29 -2.27
CA VAL A 194 -25.84 -5.22 -2.87
C VAL A 194 -26.56 -6.54 -3.14
N GLY A 195 -26.51 -7.02 -4.39
CA GLY A 195 -27.24 -8.24 -4.80
C GLY A 195 -28.75 -8.16 -4.53
N GLY A 196 -29.35 -6.96 -4.57
CA GLY A 196 -30.78 -6.73 -4.30
C GLY A 196 -31.17 -6.66 -2.81
N ALA A 197 -30.24 -6.85 -1.88
CA ALA A 197 -30.48 -6.73 -0.44
C ALA A 197 -29.87 -5.44 0.14
N THR A 198 -30.49 -4.89 1.18
CA THR A 198 -29.88 -3.80 1.96
C THR A 198 -28.80 -4.37 2.88
N ARG A 199 -27.58 -3.84 2.79
CA ARG A 199 -26.46 -4.17 3.67
C ARG A 199 -25.91 -2.92 4.35
N ARG A 200 -25.30 -3.12 5.51
CA ARG A 200 -24.58 -2.11 6.28
C ARG A 200 -23.12 -2.50 6.33
N TYR A 201 -22.26 -1.55 5.99
CA TYR A 201 -20.81 -1.69 6.02
C TYR A 201 -20.25 -0.72 7.04
N ILE A 202 -19.20 -1.15 7.73
CA ILE A 202 -18.37 -0.26 8.53
C ILE A 202 -17.17 0.06 7.66
N GLU A 203 -16.97 1.32 7.34
CA GLU A 203 -15.88 1.79 6.48
C GLU A 203 -15.08 2.86 7.23
N VAL A 204 -13.81 2.98 6.89
CA VAL A 204 -12.90 3.99 7.42
C VAL A 204 -12.36 4.83 6.26
N PHE A 205 -12.17 6.13 6.49
CA PHE A 205 -11.47 6.98 5.53
C PHE A 205 -9.96 6.72 5.64
N GLU A 206 -9.37 6.27 4.54
CA GLU A 206 -7.92 6.04 4.45
C GLU A 206 -7.14 7.36 4.60
N PRO A 207 -5.94 7.35 5.22
CA PRO A 207 -5.04 8.49 5.21
C PRO A 207 -4.79 9.08 3.81
N VAL A 208 -4.43 10.36 3.80
CA VAL A 208 -3.97 11.04 2.59
C VAL A 208 -2.71 10.34 2.08
N PHE A 209 -2.64 10.14 0.77
CA PHE A 209 -1.44 9.65 0.11
C PHE A 209 -0.24 10.57 0.40
N ASN A 210 0.76 10.02 1.08
CA ASN A 210 2.02 10.69 1.36
C ASN A 210 3.11 10.08 0.52
N ALA A 211 3.55 10.80 -0.52
CA ALA A 211 4.70 10.41 -1.30
C ALA A 211 6.00 10.57 -0.49
N PRO A 212 7.06 9.82 -0.83
CA PRO A 212 8.38 10.02 -0.25
C PRO A 212 8.85 11.47 -0.35
N ASN A 213 9.63 11.94 0.63
CA ASN A 213 10.20 13.28 0.57
C ASN A 213 11.38 13.30 -0.40
N ARG A 214 11.40 14.23 -1.36
CA ARG A 214 12.49 14.35 -2.34
C ARG A 214 13.86 14.55 -1.69
N GLU A 215 13.91 15.21 -0.53
CA GLU A 215 15.15 15.54 0.18
C GLU A 215 15.81 14.33 0.86
N GLU A 216 15.11 13.20 0.97
CA GLU A 216 15.64 11.97 1.57
C GLU A 216 16.48 11.12 0.60
N PHE A 217 16.55 11.52 -0.68
CA PHE A 217 17.19 10.74 -1.74
C PHE A 217 18.32 11.51 -2.44
N ASP A 218 19.49 10.89 -2.53
CA ASP A 218 20.65 11.46 -3.24
C ASP A 218 20.48 11.39 -4.77
N MET A 219 19.72 10.41 -5.29
CA MET A 219 19.52 10.18 -6.72
C MET A 219 18.06 10.29 -7.16
N GLU A 220 17.81 10.93 -8.31
CA GLU A 220 16.45 11.10 -8.87
C GLU A 220 15.80 9.74 -9.24
N VAL A 221 16.59 8.79 -9.75
CA VAL A 221 16.09 7.46 -10.12
C VAL A 221 15.58 6.68 -8.90
N GLU A 222 16.23 6.82 -7.75
CA GLU A 222 15.82 6.17 -6.50
C GLU A 222 14.53 6.80 -5.95
N PHE A 223 14.45 8.13 -6.01
CA PHE A 223 13.24 8.88 -5.65
C PHE A 223 12.04 8.47 -6.53
N ASP A 224 12.22 8.47 -7.87
CA ASP A 224 11.17 8.09 -8.81
C ASP A 224 10.70 6.64 -8.59
N ALA A 225 11.63 5.73 -8.27
CA ALA A 225 11.30 4.35 -7.91
C ALA A 225 10.49 4.28 -6.60
N ALA A 226 10.88 5.04 -5.58
CA ALA A 226 10.15 5.08 -4.30
C ALA A 226 8.74 5.68 -4.46
N VAL A 227 8.58 6.72 -5.28
CA VAL A 227 7.26 7.29 -5.60
C VAL A 227 6.38 6.26 -6.33
N LEU A 228 6.95 5.50 -7.27
CA LEU A 228 6.22 4.46 -7.99
C LEU A 228 5.79 3.32 -7.06
N THR A 229 6.64 2.93 -6.12
CA THR A 229 6.30 1.95 -5.08
C THR A 229 5.19 2.47 -4.19
N ALA A 230 5.25 3.72 -3.72
CA ALA A 230 4.17 4.30 -2.92
C ALA A 230 2.86 4.41 -3.72
N GLN A 231 2.93 4.75 -5.01
CA GLN A 231 1.77 4.92 -5.89
C GLN A 231 0.89 3.68 -5.97
N GLN A 232 1.44 2.46 -5.84
CA GLN A 232 0.61 1.25 -5.87
C GLN A 232 -0.16 0.99 -4.56
N ASP A 233 0.08 1.78 -3.50
CA ASP A 233 -0.71 1.82 -2.25
C ASP A 233 -1.74 2.95 -2.26
N ALA A 234 -1.83 3.71 -3.35
CA ALA A 234 -2.79 4.79 -3.45
C ALA A 234 -4.23 4.27 -3.37
N PHE A 235 -4.99 4.74 -2.39
CA PHE A 235 -6.37 4.34 -2.15
C PHE A 235 -7.33 5.49 -2.45
N TYR A 236 -7.80 5.56 -3.70
CA TYR A 236 -8.77 6.58 -4.17
C TYR A 236 -10.01 5.94 -4.77
N VAL A 237 -10.60 5.01 -4.02
CA VAL A 237 -11.84 4.30 -4.33
C VAL A 237 -12.74 4.26 -3.11
N ASP A 238 -14.04 4.14 -3.31
CA ASP A 238 -15.00 3.95 -2.23
C ASP A 238 -15.24 2.45 -1.98
N SER A 239 -15.32 2.04 -0.71
CA SER A 239 -15.58 0.65 -0.32
C SER A 239 -14.56 -0.34 -0.93
N GLY A 240 -13.30 0.09 -0.99
CA GLY A 240 -12.24 -0.66 -1.66
C GLY A 240 -11.72 -1.88 -0.90
N LEU A 241 -11.12 -2.80 -1.64
CA LEU A 241 -10.35 -3.94 -1.15
C LEU A 241 -8.93 -3.83 -1.68
N VAL A 242 -7.94 -4.03 -0.80
CA VAL A 242 -6.52 -4.11 -1.17
C VAL A 242 -6.12 -5.58 -1.26
N LEU A 243 -5.61 -5.98 -2.41
CA LEU A 243 -4.86 -7.21 -2.58
C LEU A 243 -3.39 -6.89 -2.35
N ASP A 244 -2.91 -7.17 -1.14
CA ASP A 244 -1.50 -7.20 -0.80
C ASP A 244 -1.24 -8.34 0.18
N THR A 245 -0.61 -9.41 -0.31
CA THR A 245 -0.28 -10.59 0.51
C THR A 245 1.20 -10.92 0.33
N PRO A 246 2.11 -10.09 0.88
CA PRO A 246 3.53 -10.38 0.85
C PRO A 246 3.87 -11.57 1.74
N ILE A 247 4.84 -12.36 1.30
CA ILE A 247 5.41 -13.47 2.06
C ILE A 247 6.90 -13.19 2.23
N SER A 248 7.39 -13.21 3.47
CA SER A 248 8.78 -12.90 3.77
C SER A 248 9.71 -13.98 3.21
N ILE A 249 10.82 -13.54 2.63
CA ILE A 249 11.91 -14.41 2.19
C ILE A 249 12.88 -14.58 3.37
N ASN A 250 13.12 -15.84 3.74
CA ASN A 250 14.06 -16.16 4.81
C ASN A 250 15.48 -16.35 4.27
N ASN A 251 15.61 -16.89 3.06
CA ASN A 251 16.91 -17.14 2.45
C ASN A 251 16.82 -17.11 0.92
N VAL A 252 17.93 -16.71 0.28
CA VAL A 252 18.11 -16.83 -1.16
C VAL A 252 19.45 -17.49 -1.42
N GLU A 253 19.42 -18.69 -1.97
CA GLU A 253 20.61 -19.50 -2.27
C GLU A 253 20.83 -19.61 -3.78
N LEU A 254 22.08 -19.42 -4.19
CA LEU A 254 22.49 -19.66 -5.56
C LEU A 254 22.89 -21.13 -5.72
N ILE A 255 22.20 -21.84 -6.60
CA ILE A 255 22.68 -23.10 -7.15
C ILE A 255 23.41 -22.76 -8.45
N ALA A 256 24.73 -22.89 -8.45
CA ALA A 256 25.51 -22.58 -9.63
C ALA A 256 25.29 -23.63 -10.72
N ALA A 257 25.32 -23.18 -11.97
CA ALA A 257 25.52 -24.06 -13.10
C ALA A 257 26.93 -24.70 -13.00
N VAL A 258 27.03 -26.00 -13.25
CA VAL A 258 28.31 -26.72 -13.23
C VAL A 258 29.12 -26.34 -14.48
N ASP A 259 30.03 -25.38 -14.35
CA ASP A 259 30.89 -24.95 -15.45
C ASP A 259 32.23 -25.72 -15.48
N SER A 260 32.34 -26.62 -16.47
CA SER A 260 33.54 -27.16 -17.14
C SER A 260 34.34 -28.33 -16.52
N PHE A 261 34.59 -29.36 -17.35
CA PHE A 261 35.51 -30.50 -17.12
C PHE A 261 36.73 -30.34 -18.04
N GLU A 262 37.95 -30.30 -17.49
CA GLU A 262 39.12 -29.78 -18.20
C GLU A 262 39.94 -30.83 -19.00
N SER A 263 39.92 -32.13 -18.66
CA SER A 263 40.41 -33.23 -19.54
C SER A 263 40.28 -34.61 -18.88
N TRP A 264 40.26 -35.67 -19.68
CA TRP A 264 40.37 -37.05 -19.17
C TRP A 264 41.82 -37.37 -18.74
N PRO A 265 42.05 -38.33 -17.83
CA PRO A 265 43.38 -38.66 -17.30
C PRO A 265 44.44 -39.06 -18.34
N ASP A 266 44.01 -39.39 -19.56
CA ASP A 266 44.89 -39.72 -20.70
C ASP A 266 45.24 -38.50 -21.58
N GLY A 267 44.77 -37.30 -21.22
CA GLY A 267 44.99 -36.06 -21.96
C GLY A 267 44.15 -35.92 -23.23
N THR A 268 43.16 -36.79 -23.46
CA THR A 268 42.31 -36.76 -24.66
C THR A 268 40.95 -36.12 -24.41
N SER A 269 40.29 -35.68 -25.49
CA SER A 269 38.98 -35.02 -25.48
C SER A 269 37.79 -35.96 -25.73
N ASN A 270 38.03 -37.28 -25.78
CA ASN A 270 37.02 -38.32 -26.00
C ASN A 270 37.08 -39.40 -24.90
N PRO A 271 35.93 -40.00 -24.52
CA PRO A 271 35.90 -41.01 -23.47
C PRO A 271 36.48 -42.37 -23.93
N PRO A 272 37.13 -43.15 -23.04
CA PRO A 272 37.56 -44.53 -23.31
C PRO A 272 36.41 -45.51 -23.59
N GLU A 273 36.70 -46.66 -24.19
CA GLU A 273 35.71 -47.69 -24.53
C GLU A 273 34.85 -48.09 -23.31
N GLY A 274 33.53 -47.94 -23.43
CA GLY A 274 32.55 -48.22 -22.36
C GLY A 274 31.91 -46.97 -21.73
N TRP A 275 32.40 -45.77 -22.04
CA TRP A 275 31.92 -44.50 -21.49
C TRP A 275 31.29 -43.65 -22.61
N ILE A 276 30.10 -43.09 -22.37
CA ILE A 276 29.35 -42.33 -23.40
C ILE A 276 29.57 -40.83 -23.19
N LYS A 277 29.88 -40.12 -24.29
CA LYS A 277 29.90 -38.65 -24.34
C LYS A 277 28.45 -38.15 -24.36
N THR A 278 27.93 -37.65 -23.24
CA THR A 278 26.65 -36.93 -23.24
C THR A 278 26.85 -35.59 -23.93
N GLY A 279 25.96 -35.26 -24.87
CA GLY A 279 26.16 -34.18 -25.82
C GLY A 279 26.02 -32.79 -25.19
N GLY A 280 26.84 -31.84 -25.68
CA GLY A 280 26.85 -30.45 -25.25
C GLY A 280 27.89 -30.20 -24.16
N ALA A 281 28.67 -29.12 -24.29
CA ALA A 281 29.84 -28.87 -23.47
C ALA A 281 29.50 -28.80 -21.97
N GLY A 282 30.15 -29.66 -21.16
CA GLY A 282 30.22 -29.56 -19.70
C GLY A 282 29.05 -30.16 -18.92
N GLY A 283 28.96 -31.49 -18.80
CA GLY A 283 27.94 -32.13 -17.95
C GLY A 283 28.43 -33.38 -17.21
N LEU A 284 28.09 -33.46 -15.92
CA LEU A 284 28.04 -34.70 -15.16
C LEU A 284 26.96 -35.62 -15.78
N GLY A 285 27.27 -36.91 -15.96
CA GLY A 285 26.37 -37.87 -16.57
C GLY A 285 26.03 -39.03 -15.63
N GLN A 286 24.75 -39.39 -15.59
CA GLN A 286 24.26 -40.58 -14.88
C GLN A 286 24.75 -41.84 -15.60
N ALA A 287 25.47 -42.72 -14.90
CA ALA A 287 25.88 -44.01 -15.46
C ALA A 287 24.66 -44.96 -15.56
N PRO A 288 24.51 -45.78 -16.62
CA PRO A 288 23.39 -46.70 -16.73
C PRO A 288 23.40 -47.72 -15.58
N GLY A 289 22.32 -47.76 -14.79
CA GLY A 289 22.14 -48.72 -13.69
C GLY A 289 22.30 -48.15 -12.27
N ILE A 290 22.46 -46.84 -12.13
CA ILE A 290 22.48 -46.14 -10.83
C ILE A 290 21.22 -45.27 -10.71
N ALA A 291 20.57 -45.27 -9.54
CA ALA A 291 19.33 -44.51 -9.29
C ALA A 291 19.53 -42.99 -9.47
N ASP A 292 18.43 -42.24 -9.70
CA ASP A 292 18.44 -40.78 -9.82
C ASP A 292 19.06 -40.11 -8.58
N GLY A 293 20.02 -39.20 -8.79
CA GLY A 293 20.66 -38.39 -7.72
C GLY A 293 22.16 -38.67 -7.45
N LEU A 294 22.73 -39.72 -8.05
CA LEU A 294 24.10 -40.17 -7.78
C LEU A 294 25.10 -39.74 -8.88
N TYR A 295 26.18 -39.08 -8.47
CA TYR A 295 27.25 -38.58 -9.34
C TYR A 295 28.61 -39.23 -9.02
N ALA A 296 29.43 -39.48 -10.05
CA ALA A 296 30.74 -40.11 -9.91
C ALA A 296 31.88 -39.11 -10.19
N ILE A 297 32.86 -39.01 -9.29
CA ILE A 297 34.12 -38.26 -9.49
C ILE A 297 35.28 -39.25 -9.58
N SER A 298 36.02 -39.21 -10.70
CA SER A 298 37.24 -40.00 -10.91
C SER A 298 38.41 -39.42 -10.13
N LEU A 299 38.96 -40.17 -9.17
CA LEU A 299 40.17 -39.80 -8.43
C LEU A 299 41.40 -40.33 -9.19
N GLY A 300 42.08 -39.44 -9.92
CA GLY A 300 43.30 -39.78 -10.66
C GLY A 300 44.54 -39.77 -9.77
N GLY A 301 45.25 -40.90 -9.70
CA GLY A 301 46.58 -40.98 -9.09
C GLY A 301 47.01 -42.40 -8.75
N SER A 302 48.27 -42.74 -9.02
CA SER A 302 48.91 -44.02 -8.68
C SER A 302 49.69 -43.94 -7.35
N SER A 303 49.29 -43.09 -6.41
CA SER A 303 49.90 -42.99 -5.08
C SER A 303 49.14 -43.83 -4.07
N ASN A 304 49.88 -44.45 -3.14
CA ASN A 304 49.31 -45.27 -2.06
C ASN A 304 48.64 -44.43 -0.94
N THR A 305 48.66 -43.11 -1.09
CA THR A 305 48.05 -42.14 -0.18
C THR A 305 47.31 -41.13 -1.03
N ILE A 306 46.01 -40.93 -0.74
CA ILE A 306 45.18 -39.91 -1.38
C ILE A 306 44.78 -38.92 -0.28
N GLU A 307 45.35 -37.72 -0.34
CA GLU A 307 44.97 -36.59 0.50
C GLU A 307 44.17 -35.61 -0.36
N LYS A 308 42.90 -35.39 -0.01
CA LYS A 308 42.05 -34.40 -0.65
C LYS A 308 41.18 -33.75 0.42
N ASP A 309 41.22 -32.41 0.46
CA ASP A 309 40.31 -31.62 1.25
C ASP A 309 38.91 -31.73 0.63
N PHE A 310 37.97 -32.25 1.40
CA PHE A 310 36.56 -32.33 1.03
C PHE A 310 35.77 -31.57 2.09
N ASP A 311 35.05 -30.52 1.68
CA ASP A 311 34.22 -29.72 2.59
C ASP A 311 32.74 -30.05 2.35
N PHE A 312 32.36 -31.31 2.64
CA PHE A 312 31.01 -31.82 2.41
C PHE A 312 30.43 -32.44 3.68
N THR A 313 29.18 -32.11 3.99
CA THR A 313 28.53 -32.49 5.25
C THR A 313 28.01 -33.93 5.26
N GLU A 314 27.85 -34.59 4.11
CA GLU A 314 27.40 -35.99 4.02
C GLU A 314 28.12 -36.76 2.90
N ILE A 315 28.97 -37.71 3.29
CA ILE A 315 29.55 -38.73 2.40
C ILE A 315 29.07 -40.10 2.89
N HIS A 316 28.24 -40.79 2.11
CA HIS A 316 27.67 -42.09 2.52
C HIS A 316 28.57 -43.29 2.21
N SER A 317 29.26 -43.31 1.06
CA SER A 317 30.13 -44.44 0.71
C SER A 317 31.26 -44.06 -0.23
N LEU A 318 32.45 -44.63 -0.02
CA LEU A 318 33.55 -44.58 -0.97
C LEU A 318 33.68 -45.93 -1.70
N VAL A 319 33.88 -45.88 -3.02
CA VAL A 319 34.11 -47.06 -3.85
C VAL A 319 35.48 -46.96 -4.52
N PHE A 320 36.28 -48.02 -4.40
CA PHE A 320 37.62 -48.11 -4.97
C PHE A 320 37.74 -49.30 -5.90
N ASP A 321 38.38 -49.11 -7.06
CA ASP A 321 38.80 -50.21 -7.93
C ASP A 321 40.31 -50.43 -7.80
N VAL A 322 40.71 -51.68 -7.56
CA VAL A 322 42.11 -52.05 -7.31
C VAL A 322 42.59 -52.99 -8.39
N ALA A 323 43.63 -52.59 -9.12
CA ALA A 323 44.32 -53.45 -10.07
C ALA A 323 45.30 -54.40 -9.36
N ALA A 324 44.79 -55.48 -8.77
CA ALA A 324 45.46 -56.78 -8.70
C ALA A 324 44.56 -57.82 -8.02
N ALA A 325 44.21 -58.88 -8.75
CA ALA A 325 43.57 -60.05 -8.18
C ALA A 325 44.53 -60.75 -7.19
N GLY A 326 44.08 -60.98 -5.95
CA GLY A 326 44.78 -61.83 -4.98
C GLY A 326 45.72 -61.14 -3.97
N LYS A 327 45.59 -59.84 -3.72
CA LYS A 327 46.25 -59.16 -2.60
C LYS A 327 45.25 -58.75 -1.52
N THR A 328 45.66 -58.79 -0.26
CA THR A 328 44.90 -58.23 0.88
C THR A 328 45.06 -56.72 0.87
N LEU A 329 43.96 -55.97 0.82
CA LEU A 329 43.96 -54.52 1.03
C LEU A 329 43.66 -54.22 2.50
N GLU A 330 44.51 -53.40 3.10
CA GLU A 330 44.24 -52.75 4.38
C GLU A 330 44.05 -51.26 4.07
N ILE A 331 42.83 -50.77 4.31
CA ILE A 331 42.45 -49.36 4.13
C ILE A 331 42.30 -48.73 5.51
N ARG A 332 43.01 -47.62 5.72
CA ARG A 332 42.88 -46.81 6.93
C ARG A 332 42.15 -45.53 6.62
N ILE A 333 41.18 -45.21 7.47
CA ILE A 333 40.52 -43.91 7.53
C ILE A 333 41.00 -43.23 8.80
N ASP A 334 41.69 -42.09 8.66
CA ASP A 334 42.25 -41.30 9.77
C ASP A 334 43.04 -42.10 10.80
N GLY A 335 43.82 -43.07 10.30
CA GLY A 335 44.67 -43.92 11.13
C GLY A 335 43.97 -45.10 11.81
N VAL A 336 42.66 -45.30 11.59
CA VAL A 336 41.91 -46.47 12.07
C VAL A 336 41.71 -47.47 10.92
N VAL A 337 41.99 -48.75 11.19
CA VAL A 337 41.79 -49.85 10.22
C VAL A 337 40.33 -50.27 10.22
N GLU A 338 39.61 -50.01 9.13
CA GLU A 338 38.18 -50.35 9.04
C GLU A 338 37.89 -51.68 8.31
N TYR A 339 38.79 -52.18 7.45
CA TYR A 339 38.52 -53.42 6.68
C TYR A 339 39.79 -54.20 6.30
N SER A 340 39.70 -55.53 6.27
CA SER A 340 40.78 -56.46 5.86
C SER A 340 40.20 -57.78 5.32
N GLU A 341 40.01 -57.91 4.00
CA GLU A 341 39.74 -59.21 3.36
C GLU A 341 39.99 -59.16 1.83
N SER A 342 40.23 -60.33 1.20
CA SER A 342 40.49 -60.45 -0.24
C SER A 342 39.24 -60.90 -1.02
N GLU A 343 38.61 -60.00 -1.77
CA GLU A 343 37.60 -60.40 -2.75
C GLU A 343 38.20 -60.70 -4.13
N PRO A 344 37.61 -61.61 -4.93
CA PRO A 344 38.18 -62.03 -6.22
C PRO A 344 38.00 -60.98 -7.33
N ASN A 345 37.23 -59.91 -7.11
CA ASN A 345 36.62 -59.10 -8.17
C ASN A 345 37.16 -57.66 -8.27
N GLY A 346 38.10 -57.26 -7.41
CA GLY A 346 38.84 -56.00 -7.55
C GLY A 346 38.07 -54.70 -7.27
N ARG A 347 36.82 -54.76 -6.76
CA ARG A 347 36.00 -53.59 -6.39
C ARG A 347 35.68 -53.61 -4.90
N PHE A 348 35.86 -52.48 -4.23
CA PHE A 348 35.72 -52.34 -2.78
C PHE A 348 34.79 -51.18 -2.46
N SER A 349 33.92 -51.33 -1.45
CA SER A 349 33.01 -50.26 -1.00
C SER A 349 33.10 -50.14 0.52
N ILE A 350 33.33 -48.93 1.02
CA ILE A 350 33.39 -48.62 2.45
C ILE A 350 32.27 -47.63 2.76
N ASN A 351 31.51 -47.92 3.81
CA ASN A 351 30.48 -47.02 4.30
C ASN A 351 31.10 -46.11 5.37
N VAL A 352 31.06 -44.79 5.14
CA VAL A 352 31.79 -43.81 5.97
C VAL A 352 30.84 -42.99 6.87
N ASN A 353 29.55 -43.37 6.93
CA ASN A 353 28.49 -42.79 7.77
C ASN A 353 28.84 -41.50 8.53
N ALA A 354 28.61 -40.35 7.87
CA ALA A 354 28.76 -38.99 8.39
C ALA A 354 30.16 -38.65 8.93
N TYR A 355 30.89 -37.81 8.17
CA TYR A 355 32.25 -37.39 8.47
C TYR A 355 32.40 -35.88 8.29
N SER A 356 33.05 -35.19 9.23
CA SER A 356 33.42 -33.77 9.10
C SER A 356 34.91 -33.56 9.39
N GLY A 357 35.70 -33.23 8.38
CA GLY A 357 37.16 -33.03 8.50
C GLY A 357 37.92 -33.43 7.23
N VAL A 358 39.25 -33.49 7.32
CA VAL A 358 40.12 -33.97 6.24
C VAL A 358 40.16 -35.49 6.26
N LEU A 359 39.42 -36.12 5.36
CA LEU A 359 39.38 -37.57 5.22
C LEU A 359 40.68 -38.07 4.61
N THR A 360 41.52 -38.73 5.42
CA THR A 360 42.78 -39.31 4.92
C THR A 360 42.61 -40.79 4.66
N VAL A 361 42.79 -41.20 3.40
CA VAL A 361 42.72 -42.61 3.00
C VAL A 361 44.11 -43.11 2.60
N GLU A 362 44.63 -44.05 3.38
CA GLU A 362 45.93 -44.69 3.12
C GLU A 362 45.73 -46.17 2.79
N VAL A 363 46.39 -46.61 1.71
CA VAL A 363 46.49 -48.03 1.33
C VAL A 363 47.81 -48.58 1.84
N VAL A 364 47.74 -49.36 2.92
CA VAL A 364 48.94 -49.86 3.63
C VAL A 364 49.63 -50.99 2.86
N GLN A 365 48.88 -51.77 2.08
CA GLN A 365 49.38 -52.78 1.14
C GLN A 365 48.51 -52.86 -0.12
N GLY A 366 49.10 -52.67 -1.31
CA GLY A 366 48.39 -52.67 -2.60
C GLY A 366 48.82 -51.52 -3.53
N SER A 367 48.21 -51.42 -4.71
CA SER A 367 48.29 -50.25 -5.61
C SER A 367 46.92 -49.99 -6.23
N LEU A 368 46.40 -48.77 -6.11
CA LEU A 368 45.14 -48.36 -6.74
C LEU A 368 45.34 -48.11 -8.24
N SER A 369 44.39 -48.52 -9.08
CA SER A 369 44.39 -48.17 -10.51
C SER A 369 43.45 -47.03 -10.85
N SER A 370 42.36 -46.86 -10.08
CA SER A 370 41.41 -45.76 -10.20
C SER A 370 40.41 -45.83 -9.04
N GLY A 371 40.10 -44.71 -8.40
CA GLY A 371 38.98 -44.60 -7.47
C GLY A 371 37.82 -43.84 -8.11
N SER A 372 36.57 -44.22 -7.80
CA SER A 372 35.40 -43.44 -8.18
C SER A 372 34.57 -43.15 -6.94
N LEU A 373 34.52 -41.87 -6.56
CA LEU A 373 33.70 -41.41 -5.46
C LEU A 373 32.25 -41.27 -5.95
N VAL A 374 31.31 -41.97 -5.32
CA VAL A 374 29.88 -41.83 -5.61
C VAL A 374 29.26 -40.94 -4.53
N LEU A 375 28.84 -39.75 -4.92
CA LEU A 375 28.21 -38.75 -4.05
C LEU A 375 26.72 -38.70 -4.38
N ASP A 376 25.88 -38.80 -3.34
CA ASP A 376 24.42 -38.71 -3.45
C ASP A 376 23.97 -37.30 -3.01
N ASN A 377 22.95 -36.72 -3.64
CA ASN A 377 22.43 -35.36 -3.36
C ASN A 377 23.45 -34.20 -3.51
N LEU A 378 24.14 -34.10 -4.65
CA LEU A 378 24.98 -32.93 -4.92
C LEU A 378 24.15 -31.65 -5.17
N ARG A 379 24.28 -30.66 -4.28
CA ARG A 379 24.01 -29.25 -4.56
C ARG A 379 25.33 -28.50 -4.64
N PHE A 380 25.70 -28.03 -5.83
CA PHE A 380 26.86 -27.14 -5.99
C PHE A 380 26.46 -25.71 -5.62
N LEU A 381 26.86 -25.28 -4.42
CA LEU A 381 26.88 -23.86 -4.05
C LEU A 381 28.08 -23.23 -4.78
N GLY A 382 27.86 -22.62 -5.94
CA GLY A 382 28.95 -22.04 -6.73
C GLY A 382 28.87 -20.53 -6.85
N THR A 383 29.90 -19.96 -7.47
CA THR A 383 30.05 -18.53 -7.74
C THR A 383 29.29 -18.13 -9.00
N SER A 384 28.66 -16.95 -8.95
CA SER A 384 27.82 -16.31 -9.96
C SER A 384 28.06 -16.68 -11.45
N ALA A 385 27.00 -17.11 -12.14
CA ALA A 385 27.00 -17.47 -13.56
C ALA A 385 25.68 -17.11 -14.27
N SER A 386 25.71 -17.07 -15.61
CA SER A 386 24.52 -16.90 -16.45
C SER A 386 23.77 -18.24 -16.56
N GLY A 387 22.44 -18.22 -16.41
CA GLY A 387 21.63 -19.45 -16.41
C GLY A 387 21.63 -20.21 -15.08
N SER A 388 21.89 -19.51 -13.96
CA SER A 388 21.88 -20.12 -12.63
C SER A 388 20.46 -20.35 -12.13
N THR A 389 20.29 -21.34 -11.26
CA THR A 389 19.04 -21.55 -10.51
C THR A 389 19.16 -20.87 -9.15
N VAL A 390 18.15 -20.10 -8.79
CA VAL A 390 18.07 -19.46 -7.47
C VAL A 390 16.99 -20.17 -6.66
N VAL A 391 17.35 -20.69 -5.49
CA VAL A 391 16.39 -21.24 -4.52
C VAL A 391 15.99 -20.12 -3.57
N ILE A 392 14.70 -19.89 -3.42
CA ILE A 392 14.15 -18.94 -2.47
C ILE A 392 13.39 -19.70 -1.41
N THR A 393 13.79 -19.50 -0.15
CA THR A 393 13.10 -20.06 1.02
C THR A 393 12.11 -19.03 1.54
N ALA A 394 10.82 -19.30 1.34
CA ALA A 394 9.70 -18.49 1.81
C ALA A 394 8.70 -19.44 2.50
N PRO A 395 8.69 -19.56 3.84
CA PRO A 395 7.89 -20.57 4.53
C PRO A 395 6.39 -20.45 4.27
N ALA A 396 5.71 -21.59 4.18
CA ALA A 396 4.25 -21.68 4.02
C ALA A 396 3.68 -20.81 2.88
N HIS A 397 4.42 -20.68 1.78
CA HIS A 397 4.08 -19.71 0.73
C HIS A 397 2.82 -20.08 -0.08
N GLY A 398 2.42 -21.37 -0.11
CA GLY A 398 1.19 -21.83 -0.76
C GLY A 398 1.17 -21.66 -2.29
N PHE A 399 2.34 -21.58 -2.92
CA PHE A 399 2.48 -21.48 -4.38
C PHE A 399 2.53 -22.86 -5.03
N ALA A 400 2.42 -22.88 -6.36
CA ALA A 400 2.54 -24.10 -7.17
C ALA A 400 3.38 -23.84 -8.41
N ASP A 401 4.00 -24.88 -8.97
CA ASP A 401 4.82 -24.79 -10.18
C ASP A 401 4.09 -24.05 -11.31
N GLY A 402 4.81 -23.17 -12.00
CA GLY A 402 4.27 -22.32 -13.07
C GLY A 402 3.52 -21.08 -12.58
N ASN A 403 3.38 -20.85 -11.27
CA ASN A 403 2.91 -19.56 -10.77
C ASN A 403 3.94 -18.46 -11.05
N THR A 404 3.45 -17.25 -11.31
CA THR A 404 4.31 -16.07 -11.44
C THR A 404 4.34 -15.28 -10.15
N VAL A 405 5.52 -14.78 -9.78
CA VAL A 405 5.76 -14.02 -8.55
C VAL A 405 6.58 -12.77 -8.84
N ASP A 406 6.31 -11.71 -8.08
CA ASP A 406 7.13 -10.49 -8.06
C ASP A 406 7.93 -10.46 -6.75
N ILE A 407 9.20 -10.09 -6.82
CA ILE A 407 10.12 -10.04 -5.68
C ILE A 407 10.55 -8.59 -5.42
N ALA A 408 10.59 -8.20 -4.16
CA ALA A 408 11.03 -6.88 -3.71
C ALA A 408 11.90 -6.98 -2.44
N ASP A 409 12.62 -5.90 -2.14
CA ASP A 409 13.36 -5.65 -0.88
C ASP A 409 14.41 -6.70 -0.48
N VAL A 410 14.92 -7.48 -1.43
CA VAL A 410 16.05 -8.40 -1.22
C VAL A 410 17.35 -7.61 -1.14
N VAL A 411 18.14 -7.80 -0.08
CA VAL A 411 19.46 -7.19 0.09
C VAL A 411 20.56 -8.17 -0.34
N GLY A 412 21.56 -7.66 -1.07
CA GLY A 412 22.67 -8.44 -1.62
C GLY A 412 22.38 -9.00 -3.02
N MET A 413 21.26 -9.72 -3.19
CA MET A 413 20.77 -10.19 -4.50
C MET A 413 19.75 -9.21 -5.13
N GLU A 414 20.07 -7.92 -5.12
CA GLU A 414 19.15 -6.84 -5.53
C GLU A 414 18.69 -6.93 -7.00
N GLY A 415 19.40 -7.68 -7.85
CA GLY A 415 18.99 -7.95 -9.23
C GLY A 415 17.71 -8.77 -9.40
N LEU A 416 17.18 -9.32 -8.29
CA LEU A 416 15.86 -9.95 -8.22
C LEU A 416 14.72 -8.92 -8.01
N ASN A 417 15.02 -7.76 -7.43
CA ASN A 417 14.00 -6.78 -7.05
C ASN A 417 13.34 -6.16 -8.29
N GLY A 418 12.02 -5.96 -8.22
CA GLY A 418 11.25 -5.29 -9.27
C GLY A 418 11.10 -6.10 -10.56
N ARG A 419 11.32 -7.42 -10.51
CA ARG A 419 11.19 -8.34 -11.63
C ARG A 419 10.17 -9.43 -11.34
N ARG A 420 9.52 -9.89 -12.42
CA ARG A 420 8.54 -10.97 -12.41
C ARG A 420 9.19 -12.27 -12.83
N PHE A 421 8.99 -13.32 -12.04
CA PHE A 421 9.57 -14.65 -12.27
C PHE A 421 8.49 -15.72 -12.32
N THR A 422 8.76 -16.82 -13.04
CA THR A 422 7.94 -18.02 -12.99
C THR A 422 8.63 -19.05 -12.10
N ILE A 423 7.90 -19.62 -11.15
CA ILE A 423 8.47 -20.55 -10.18
C ILE A 423 8.48 -21.99 -10.70
N SER A 424 9.47 -22.76 -10.25
CA SER A 424 9.66 -24.18 -10.51
C SER A 424 10.05 -24.92 -9.22
N SER A 425 9.99 -26.26 -9.25
CA SER A 425 10.47 -27.13 -8.18
C SER A 425 9.95 -26.76 -6.79
N VAL A 426 8.66 -26.47 -6.68
CA VAL A 426 8.03 -25.93 -5.48
C VAL A 426 7.90 -26.98 -4.37
N THR A 427 8.28 -26.59 -3.15
CA THR A 427 8.05 -27.31 -1.89
C THR A 427 7.05 -26.56 -1.00
N SER A 428 6.90 -26.90 0.28
CA SER A 428 6.06 -26.13 1.22
C SER A 428 6.66 -24.78 1.61
N ASP A 429 8.00 -24.70 1.61
CA ASP A 429 8.75 -23.60 2.23
C ASP A 429 9.81 -23.01 1.32
N ALA A 430 9.94 -23.52 0.09
CA ALA A 430 10.92 -23.05 -0.87
C ALA A 430 10.46 -23.30 -2.31
N PHE A 431 10.94 -22.49 -3.23
CA PHE A 431 10.75 -22.64 -4.67
C PHE A 431 12.00 -22.21 -5.44
N GLU A 432 12.12 -22.64 -6.69
CA GLU A 432 13.23 -22.32 -7.58
C GLU A 432 12.82 -21.31 -8.65
N ILE A 433 13.74 -20.42 -8.99
CA ILE A 433 13.68 -19.56 -10.18
C ILE A 433 14.82 -19.99 -11.09
N LEU A 434 14.46 -20.32 -12.33
CA LEU A 434 15.39 -20.84 -13.33
C LEU A 434 15.95 -19.73 -14.22
N ASP A 435 17.09 -20.04 -14.86
CA ASP A 435 17.70 -19.25 -15.94
C ASP A 435 17.98 -17.78 -15.58
N ILE A 436 18.40 -17.51 -14.34
CA ILE A 436 18.73 -16.15 -13.90
C ILE A 436 20.21 -15.87 -14.12
N ASP A 437 20.49 -14.70 -14.72
CA ASP A 437 21.82 -14.13 -14.72
C ASP A 437 22.11 -13.51 -13.34
N THR A 438 22.98 -14.17 -12.59
CA THR A 438 23.42 -13.71 -11.26
C THR A 438 24.83 -13.13 -11.28
N SER A 439 25.41 -12.93 -12.48
CA SER A 439 26.73 -12.33 -12.62
C SER A 439 26.78 -10.93 -12.00
N GLY A 440 27.74 -10.72 -11.09
CA GLY A 440 27.92 -9.43 -10.42
C GLY A 440 26.93 -9.11 -9.29
N LEU A 441 26.00 -10.01 -8.94
CA LEU A 441 25.15 -9.84 -7.75
C LEU A 441 25.93 -10.19 -6.48
N ALA A 442 25.73 -9.40 -5.42
CA ALA A 442 26.27 -9.73 -4.11
C ALA A 442 25.48 -10.93 -3.50
N PRO A 443 26.08 -11.69 -2.58
CA PRO A 443 25.36 -12.75 -1.88
C PRO A 443 24.22 -12.14 -1.05
N TYR A 444 23.13 -12.90 -0.91
CA TYR A 444 22.00 -12.50 -0.07
C TYR A 444 22.47 -12.20 1.36
N SER A 445 22.05 -11.06 1.89
CA SER A 445 22.44 -10.58 3.22
C SER A 445 21.26 -10.25 4.12
N GLY A 446 20.02 -10.37 3.63
CA GLY A 446 18.79 -10.21 4.41
C GLY A 446 17.63 -9.61 3.61
N GLY A 447 16.47 -9.53 4.25
CA GLY A 447 15.26 -8.91 3.69
C GLY A 447 14.57 -9.77 2.63
N GLY A 448 13.67 -9.14 1.88
CA GLY A 448 12.99 -9.76 0.76
C GLY A 448 11.53 -10.13 1.06
N GLU A 449 10.69 -9.80 0.09
CA GLU A 449 9.29 -10.20 0.05
C GLU A 449 8.97 -10.78 -1.33
N VAL A 450 8.10 -11.80 -1.34
CA VAL A 450 7.54 -12.37 -2.56
C VAL A 450 6.02 -12.20 -2.56
N ARG A 451 5.49 -11.72 -3.68
CA ARG A 451 4.04 -11.57 -3.92
C ARG A 451 3.61 -12.46 -5.07
N LYS A 452 2.49 -13.17 -4.89
CA LYS A 452 1.89 -13.94 -5.97
C LYS A 452 1.20 -13.02 -6.96
N VAL A 453 1.51 -13.19 -8.24
CA VAL A 453 0.82 -12.48 -9.31
C VAL A 453 -0.47 -13.22 -9.67
N VAL A 454 -1.59 -12.51 -9.72
CA VAL A 454 -2.92 -13.08 -9.97
C VAL A 454 -3.61 -12.40 -11.15
N SER A 455 -4.43 -13.17 -11.87
CA SER A 455 -5.32 -12.68 -12.94
C SER A 455 -6.80 -12.64 -12.52
N SER A 456 -7.10 -13.06 -11.29
CA SER A 456 -8.44 -13.00 -10.70
C SER A 456 -8.36 -12.55 -9.26
N ILE A 457 -9.18 -11.56 -8.90
CA ILE A 457 -9.29 -11.04 -7.54
C ILE A 457 -10.65 -11.45 -6.99
N SER A 458 -10.66 -12.14 -5.85
CA SER A 458 -11.86 -12.57 -5.12
C SER A 458 -12.05 -11.76 -3.83
N GLY A 459 -13.15 -11.98 -3.10
CA GLY A 459 -13.46 -11.27 -1.85
C GLY A 459 -14.24 -9.97 -2.05
N LEU A 460 -14.75 -9.71 -3.26
CA LEU A 460 -15.50 -8.52 -3.62
C LEU A 460 -17.02 -8.71 -3.47
N GLU A 461 -17.45 -9.60 -2.57
CA GLU A 461 -18.89 -9.90 -2.37
C GLU A 461 -19.71 -8.66 -1.96
N HIS A 462 -19.06 -7.67 -1.34
CA HIS A 462 -19.68 -6.40 -0.96
C HIS A 462 -19.92 -5.45 -2.14
N LEU A 463 -19.35 -5.72 -3.31
CA LEU A 463 -19.47 -4.92 -4.53
C LEU A 463 -20.19 -5.68 -5.66
N GLU A 464 -20.90 -6.77 -5.34
CA GLU A 464 -21.55 -7.62 -6.34
C GLU A 464 -22.50 -6.84 -7.26
N GLY A 465 -22.25 -6.93 -8.57
CA GLY A 465 -23.03 -6.26 -9.61
C GLY A 465 -22.66 -4.80 -9.89
N GLU A 466 -21.74 -4.22 -9.10
CA GLU A 466 -21.28 -2.85 -9.30
C GLU A 466 -20.10 -2.77 -10.29
N THR A 467 -19.93 -1.61 -10.91
CA THR A 467 -18.75 -1.31 -11.73
C THR A 467 -17.65 -0.74 -10.83
N VAL A 468 -16.49 -1.38 -10.85
CA VAL A 468 -15.34 -1.04 -10.01
C VAL A 468 -14.19 -0.48 -10.83
N LYS A 469 -13.46 0.45 -10.21
CA LYS A 469 -12.14 0.91 -10.65
C LYS A 469 -11.08 -0.01 -10.07
N VAL A 470 -10.02 -0.23 -10.84
CA VAL A 470 -8.91 -1.09 -10.46
C VAL A 470 -7.61 -0.32 -10.65
N LEU A 471 -6.83 -0.21 -9.58
CA LEU A 471 -5.44 0.20 -9.62
C LEU A 471 -4.59 -1.07 -9.45
N GLY A 472 -3.78 -1.42 -10.44
CA GLY A 472 -2.99 -2.65 -10.43
C GLY A 472 -1.51 -2.34 -10.65
N ASP A 473 -0.65 -2.77 -9.74
CA ASP A 473 0.80 -2.48 -9.72
C ASP A 473 1.13 -0.98 -9.95
N GLY A 474 0.21 -0.08 -9.56
CA GLY A 474 0.34 1.39 -9.67
C GLY A 474 -0.23 1.97 -10.97
N ALA A 475 -0.66 1.12 -11.91
CA ALA A 475 -1.28 1.54 -13.17
C ALA A 475 -2.81 1.50 -13.09
N ILE A 476 -3.44 2.48 -13.75
CA ILE A 476 -4.90 2.48 -13.95
C ILE A 476 -5.25 1.33 -14.90
N MET A 477 -6.12 0.43 -14.45
CA MET A 477 -6.66 -0.64 -15.28
C MET A 477 -8.08 -0.30 -15.75
N PRO A 478 -8.56 -0.96 -16.84
CA PRO A 478 -9.93 -0.76 -17.29
C PRO A 478 -10.95 -1.19 -16.26
N ASP A 479 -12.09 -0.48 -16.21
CA ASP A 479 -13.20 -0.79 -15.32
C ASP A 479 -13.69 -2.24 -15.49
N ARG A 480 -14.11 -2.84 -14.37
CA ARG A 480 -14.63 -4.21 -14.31
C ARG A 480 -15.96 -4.24 -13.59
N ILE A 481 -16.78 -5.24 -13.90
CA ILE A 481 -18.04 -5.51 -13.19
C ILE A 481 -17.79 -6.71 -12.31
N VAL A 482 -18.15 -6.60 -11.03
CA VAL A 482 -18.02 -7.69 -10.07
C VAL A 482 -19.12 -8.72 -10.33
N SER A 483 -18.73 -9.98 -10.47
CA SER A 483 -19.64 -11.10 -10.67
C SER A 483 -19.19 -12.29 -9.84
N GLY A 484 -20.07 -12.80 -8.97
CA GLY A 484 -19.75 -13.90 -8.06
C GLY A 484 -18.69 -13.54 -7.03
N GLY A 485 -18.62 -12.28 -6.61
CA GLY A 485 -17.65 -11.78 -5.64
C GLY A 485 -16.21 -11.69 -6.16
N GLN A 486 -16.03 -11.71 -7.49
CA GLN A 486 -14.71 -11.67 -8.12
C GLN A 486 -14.68 -10.84 -9.40
N ILE A 487 -13.46 -10.46 -9.81
CA ILE A 487 -13.15 -9.83 -11.09
C ILE A 487 -11.99 -10.56 -11.79
N SER A 488 -11.97 -10.51 -13.12
CA SER A 488 -10.87 -11.02 -13.95
C SER A 488 -10.10 -9.88 -14.60
N LEU A 489 -8.77 -9.99 -14.59
CA LEU A 489 -7.84 -9.03 -15.16
C LEU A 489 -7.14 -9.60 -16.39
N ASP A 490 -7.01 -8.79 -17.44
CA ASP A 490 -6.33 -9.20 -18.67
C ASP A 490 -4.80 -9.20 -18.47
N THR A 491 -4.31 -8.23 -17.68
CA THR A 491 -2.92 -8.14 -17.25
C THR A 491 -2.83 -8.61 -15.79
N PRO A 492 -2.08 -9.67 -15.49
CA PRO A 492 -1.89 -10.13 -14.12
C PRO A 492 -1.11 -9.12 -13.27
N VAL A 493 -1.49 -8.98 -12.01
CA VAL A 493 -0.91 -8.01 -11.04
C VAL A 493 -0.54 -8.69 -9.74
N SER A 494 0.46 -8.18 -9.03
CA SER A 494 0.87 -8.66 -7.70
C SER A 494 0.28 -7.83 -6.57
N ARG A 495 0.01 -6.55 -6.81
CA ARG A 495 -0.71 -5.67 -5.88
C ARG A 495 -1.87 -4.96 -6.59
N ALA A 496 -3.01 -4.88 -5.93
CA ALA A 496 -4.15 -4.18 -6.51
C ALA A 496 -5.06 -3.53 -5.47
N VAL A 497 -5.60 -2.36 -5.81
CA VAL A 497 -6.70 -1.72 -5.08
C VAL A 497 -7.92 -1.73 -5.97
N VAL A 498 -9.03 -2.29 -5.48
CA VAL A 498 -10.28 -2.46 -6.23
C VAL A 498 -11.43 -1.85 -5.43
N GLY A 499 -12.20 -0.94 -6.02
CA GLY A 499 -13.36 -0.37 -5.35
C GLY A 499 -14.25 0.45 -6.27
N LEU A 500 -15.29 1.07 -5.70
CA LEU A 500 -16.20 1.93 -6.45
C LEU A 500 -15.48 3.22 -6.83
N GLY A 501 -15.72 3.72 -8.04
CA GLY A 501 -15.04 4.92 -8.53
C GLY A 501 -15.43 6.17 -7.73
N TYR A 502 -14.43 6.87 -7.21
CA TYR A 502 -14.61 8.17 -6.57
C TYR A 502 -14.42 9.29 -7.59
N ARG A 503 -15.43 10.15 -7.75
CA ARG A 503 -15.36 11.30 -8.68
C ARG A 503 -15.23 12.60 -7.90
N HIS A 504 -14.07 13.24 -8.01
CA HIS A 504 -13.87 14.60 -7.50
C HIS A 504 -14.32 15.64 -8.52
N ILE A 505 -14.94 16.72 -8.04
CA ILE A 505 -15.39 17.85 -8.89
C ILE A 505 -15.07 19.14 -8.15
N PHE A 506 -14.25 19.97 -8.77
CA PHE A 506 -14.02 21.35 -8.39
C PHE A 506 -14.67 22.27 -9.42
N LYS A 507 -15.38 23.29 -8.95
CA LYS A 507 -15.95 24.34 -9.79
C LYS A 507 -15.57 25.70 -9.20
N SER A 508 -14.89 26.52 -9.99
CA SER A 508 -14.47 27.84 -9.55
C SER A 508 -15.68 28.74 -9.28
N LEU A 509 -15.47 29.73 -8.40
CA LEU A 509 -16.33 30.90 -8.36
C LEU A 509 -16.24 31.68 -9.68
N LYS A 510 -17.15 32.63 -9.84
CA LYS A 510 -17.17 33.49 -11.01
C LYS A 510 -15.88 34.30 -11.09
N LEU A 511 -15.19 34.21 -12.23
CA LEU A 511 -13.90 34.85 -12.40
C LEU A 511 -14.05 36.38 -12.40
N ALA A 512 -13.35 37.03 -11.48
CA ALA A 512 -13.48 38.47 -11.20
C ALA A 512 -12.29 39.31 -11.68
N SER A 513 -11.19 38.67 -12.07
CA SER A 513 -9.92 39.29 -12.46
C SER A 513 -9.85 39.61 -13.95
N GLY A 514 -8.92 40.50 -14.34
CA GLY A 514 -8.58 40.77 -15.75
C GLY A 514 -9.35 41.91 -16.42
N ALA A 515 -9.95 42.83 -15.64
CA ALA A 515 -10.55 44.06 -16.15
C ALA A 515 -9.61 45.26 -15.89
N ALA A 516 -9.45 46.15 -16.87
CA ALA A 516 -8.65 47.38 -16.70
C ALA A 516 -9.36 48.41 -15.82
N ALA A 517 -10.70 48.42 -15.83
CA ALA A 517 -11.53 49.27 -14.99
C ALA A 517 -12.57 48.45 -14.21
N GLY A 518 -12.45 48.44 -12.88
CA GLY A 518 -13.37 47.75 -11.98
C GLY A 518 -13.25 46.22 -12.03
N THR A 519 -14.31 45.52 -11.65
CA THR A 519 -14.34 44.05 -11.62
C THR A 519 -14.75 43.45 -12.97
N ALA A 520 -14.12 42.34 -13.36
CA ALA A 520 -14.49 41.59 -14.56
C ALA A 520 -15.69 40.66 -14.35
N VAL A 521 -16.31 40.63 -13.16
CA VAL A 521 -17.41 39.71 -12.83
C VAL A 521 -18.54 39.79 -13.83
N ALA A 522 -18.98 40.97 -14.25
CA ALA A 522 -20.11 41.14 -15.18
C ALA A 522 -19.69 41.25 -16.66
N LYS A 523 -18.38 41.34 -16.94
CA LYS A 523 -17.86 41.53 -18.29
C LYS A 523 -17.80 40.21 -19.05
N VAL A 524 -17.93 40.30 -20.37
CA VAL A 524 -17.69 39.18 -21.28
C VAL A 524 -16.20 38.87 -21.26
N LYS A 525 -15.86 37.62 -20.94
CA LYS A 525 -14.49 37.14 -20.81
C LYS A 525 -14.38 35.74 -21.40
N ARG A 526 -13.20 35.42 -21.90
CA ARG A 526 -12.84 34.09 -22.39
C ARG A 526 -11.63 33.60 -21.62
N VAL A 527 -11.67 32.35 -21.16
CA VAL A 527 -10.50 31.64 -20.63
C VAL A 527 -9.78 31.01 -21.81
N HIS A 528 -8.49 31.31 -22.00
CA HIS A 528 -7.68 30.80 -23.12
C HIS A 528 -6.82 29.60 -22.71
N GLY A 529 -6.33 29.62 -21.49
CA GLY A 529 -5.48 28.57 -20.95
C GLY A 529 -5.40 28.68 -19.44
N ILE A 530 -4.90 27.63 -18.81
CA ILE A 530 -4.77 27.54 -17.37
C ILE A 530 -3.43 26.89 -17.06
N ALA A 531 -2.63 27.54 -16.20
CA ALA A 531 -1.47 26.91 -15.59
C ALA A 531 -1.91 26.24 -14.27
N LEU A 532 -1.73 24.93 -14.19
CA LEU A 532 -2.00 24.13 -13.01
C LEU A 532 -0.68 23.83 -12.29
N VAL A 533 -0.64 24.07 -10.99
CA VAL A 533 0.47 23.62 -10.13
C VAL A 533 0.01 22.37 -9.40
N LEU A 534 0.60 21.24 -9.78
CA LEU A 534 0.20 19.91 -9.34
C LEU A 534 1.28 19.29 -8.47
N LEU A 535 0.86 18.52 -7.47
CA LEU A 535 1.73 17.71 -6.64
C LEU A 535 1.26 16.26 -6.71
N HIS A 536 2.14 15.33 -7.07
CA HIS A 536 1.87 13.89 -7.11
C HIS A 536 0.48 13.53 -7.65
N SER A 537 0.16 13.99 -8.86
CA SER A 537 -1.20 13.91 -9.42
C SER A 537 -1.26 13.18 -10.75
N LEU A 538 -2.36 12.45 -10.99
CA LEU A 538 -2.67 11.85 -12.30
C LEU A 538 -4.19 11.80 -12.56
N GLY A 539 -4.60 11.67 -13.83
CA GLY A 539 -6.00 11.38 -14.19
C GLY A 539 -6.96 12.57 -14.08
N ILE A 540 -6.50 13.77 -14.46
CA ILE A 540 -7.25 15.02 -14.35
C ILE A 540 -7.94 15.36 -15.68
N ARG A 541 -9.18 15.83 -15.60
CA ARG A 541 -9.93 16.46 -16.69
C ARG A 541 -10.27 17.90 -16.38
N ILE A 542 -10.26 18.76 -17.39
CA ILE A 542 -10.55 20.20 -17.25
C ILE A 542 -11.47 20.70 -18.35
N GLY A 543 -12.32 21.67 -18.03
CA GLY A 543 -13.15 22.33 -19.04
C GLY A 543 -14.10 23.40 -18.51
N PRO A 544 -14.91 24.02 -19.39
CA PRO A 544 -15.86 25.07 -19.02
C PRO A 544 -17.08 24.57 -18.25
N SER A 545 -17.46 23.31 -18.41
CA SER A 545 -18.60 22.69 -17.74
C SER A 545 -18.35 21.21 -17.45
N ILE A 546 -19.23 20.60 -16.64
CA ILE A 546 -19.13 19.18 -16.29
C ILE A 546 -19.34 18.24 -17.50
N ASP A 547 -20.03 18.73 -18.54
CA ASP A 547 -20.37 17.99 -19.75
C ASP A 547 -19.33 18.15 -20.86
N ARG A 548 -18.49 19.19 -20.77
CA ARG A 548 -17.41 19.50 -21.70
C ARG A 548 -16.09 19.50 -20.93
N LEU A 549 -15.53 18.31 -20.73
CA LEU A 549 -14.24 18.11 -20.07
C LEU A 549 -13.26 17.44 -21.02
N GLU A 550 -12.01 17.88 -20.99
CA GLU A 550 -10.90 17.32 -21.75
C GLU A 550 -9.85 16.71 -20.81
N ASP A 551 -9.29 15.56 -21.20
CA ASP A 551 -8.21 14.92 -20.46
C ASP A 551 -6.92 15.75 -20.53
N VAL A 552 -6.29 15.97 -19.38
CA VAL A 552 -4.98 16.61 -19.30
C VAL A 552 -3.91 15.52 -19.45
N PRO A 553 -3.14 15.49 -20.56
CA PRO A 553 -2.08 14.51 -20.70
C PRO A 553 -0.94 14.88 -19.75
N LEU A 554 -0.70 14.03 -18.75
CA LEU A 554 0.37 14.19 -17.76
C LEU A 554 1.54 13.21 -17.96
N ARG A 555 1.40 12.27 -18.90
CA ARG A 555 2.49 11.38 -19.32
C ARG A 555 3.52 12.17 -20.12
N GLU A 556 4.79 11.92 -19.85
CA GLU A 556 5.93 12.48 -20.57
C GLU A 556 6.52 11.48 -21.56
N VAL A 557 7.30 11.99 -22.53
CA VAL A 557 7.93 11.15 -23.56
C VAL A 557 9.02 10.24 -22.98
N LYS A 558 9.61 10.62 -21.84
CA LYS A 558 10.63 9.82 -21.13
C LYS A 558 10.05 8.62 -20.39
N ASP A 559 8.74 8.57 -20.20
CA ASP A 559 8.10 7.54 -19.39
C ASP A 559 8.09 6.19 -20.11
N ALA A 560 8.51 5.15 -19.40
CA ALA A 560 8.52 3.78 -19.91
C ALA A 560 7.10 3.35 -20.34
N MET A 561 7.00 2.62 -21.45
CA MET A 561 5.70 2.18 -22.00
C MET A 561 5.13 0.97 -21.27
N ASP A 562 6.00 0.17 -20.67
CA ASP A 562 5.75 -1.10 -19.99
C ASP A 562 5.63 -0.98 -18.46
N LYS A 563 5.69 0.24 -17.92
CA LYS A 563 5.49 0.53 -16.50
C LYS A 563 4.33 1.48 -16.26
N ALA A 564 3.86 1.51 -15.02
CA ALA A 564 2.90 2.50 -14.57
C ALA A 564 3.44 3.92 -14.81
N VAL A 565 2.56 4.83 -15.23
CA VAL A 565 2.92 6.23 -15.45
C VAL A 565 3.18 6.86 -14.07
N PRO A 566 4.35 7.47 -13.85
CA PRO A 566 4.66 8.09 -12.57
C PRO A 566 3.73 9.28 -12.31
N LEU A 567 3.51 9.58 -11.03
CA LEU A 567 2.74 10.76 -10.62
C LEU A 567 3.43 12.05 -11.05
N PHE A 568 2.66 12.99 -11.61
CA PHE A 568 3.21 14.26 -12.07
C PHE A 568 3.30 15.28 -10.94
N THR A 569 4.46 15.92 -10.80
CA THR A 569 4.70 17.05 -9.90
C THR A 569 5.30 18.20 -10.69
N GLY A 570 4.70 19.40 -10.57
CA GLY A 570 5.18 20.60 -11.23
C GLY A 570 4.07 21.42 -11.88
N GLU A 571 4.47 22.28 -12.81
CA GLU A 571 3.57 23.19 -13.50
C GLU A 571 3.16 22.61 -14.87
N ARG A 572 1.86 22.54 -15.12
CA ARG A 572 1.30 22.13 -16.41
C ARG A 572 0.42 23.22 -16.99
N TYR A 573 0.84 23.77 -18.12
CA TYR A 573 -0.03 24.63 -18.93
C TYR A 573 -0.95 23.78 -19.79
N VAL A 574 -2.25 24.07 -19.72
CA VAL A 574 -3.27 23.39 -20.51
C VAL A 574 -4.04 24.43 -21.31
N SER A 575 -4.19 24.21 -22.61
CA SER A 575 -5.10 25.00 -23.44
C SER A 575 -6.52 24.78 -22.98
N PHE A 576 -7.30 25.85 -22.87
CA PHE A 576 -8.67 25.77 -22.38
C PHE A 576 -9.63 26.15 -23.50
N ASP A 577 -10.55 25.24 -23.84
CA ASP A 577 -11.59 25.49 -24.83
C ASP A 577 -12.75 26.31 -24.22
N GLY A 578 -12.44 27.56 -23.86
CA GLY A 578 -13.41 28.51 -23.33
C GLY A 578 -14.02 29.36 -24.44
N ASP A 579 -15.30 29.68 -24.32
CA ASP A 579 -16.01 30.65 -25.17
C ASP A 579 -16.07 32.03 -24.52
N TYR A 580 -16.48 33.06 -25.28
CA TYR A 580 -16.70 34.40 -24.73
C TYR A 580 -18.03 34.45 -23.98
N GLU A 581 -17.96 34.43 -22.66
CA GLU A 581 -19.13 34.35 -21.79
C GLU A 581 -19.05 35.35 -20.64
N ARG A 582 -20.21 35.74 -20.10
CA ARG A 582 -20.28 36.57 -18.89
C ARG A 582 -20.03 35.75 -17.61
N ASP A 583 -20.36 34.46 -17.62
CA ASP A 583 -20.21 33.52 -16.50
C ASP A 583 -19.24 32.38 -16.85
N ALA A 584 -18.09 32.72 -17.41
CA ALA A 584 -17.00 31.76 -17.59
C ALA A 584 -16.54 31.22 -16.22
N ARG A 585 -16.53 29.89 -16.09
CA ARG A 585 -16.08 29.15 -14.91
C ARG A 585 -15.15 28.03 -15.34
N ILE A 586 -14.35 27.58 -14.38
CA ILE A 586 -13.40 26.49 -14.58
C ILE A 586 -13.92 25.30 -13.79
N VAL A 587 -14.05 24.16 -14.47
CA VAL A 587 -14.38 22.88 -13.85
C VAL A 587 -13.18 21.96 -14.00
N ILE A 588 -12.74 21.39 -12.87
CA ILE A 588 -11.71 20.37 -12.81
C ILE A 588 -12.37 19.13 -12.20
N ALA A 589 -12.23 17.98 -12.84
CA ALA A 589 -12.80 16.74 -12.35
C ALA A 589 -11.94 15.54 -12.74
N GLY A 590 -12.08 14.44 -12.00
CA GLY A 590 -11.39 13.20 -12.28
C GLY A 590 -12.07 12.05 -11.53
N ASP A 591 -11.89 10.85 -12.07
CA ASP A 591 -12.45 9.58 -11.56
C ASP A 591 -11.43 8.44 -11.62
N ALA A 592 -10.15 8.78 -11.86
CA ALA A 592 -9.06 7.82 -11.77
C ALA A 592 -8.82 7.44 -10.30
N PRO A 593 -8.50 6.17 -10.01
CA PRO A 593 -8.19 5.70 -8.65
C PRO A 593 -6.76 6.09 -8.23
N LEU A 594 -6.39 7.37 -8.39
CA LEU A 594 -5.05 7.90 -8.12
C LEU A 594 -5.13 9.24 -7.37
N PRO A 595 -4.05 9.64 -6.68
CA PRO A 595 -4.00 10.91 -5.97
C PRO A 595 -4.14 12.09 -6.92
N PHE A 596 -4.77 13.14 -6.38
CA PHE A 596 -4.88 14.44 -7.02
C PHE A 596 -4.75 15.55 -5.98
N THR A 597 -3.67 16.31 -6.09
CA THR A 597 -3.36 17.45 -5.23
C THR A 597 -3.11 18.69 -6.08
N LEU A 598 -4.07 19.61 -6.05
CA LEU A 598 -3.99 20.90 -6.73
C LEU A 598 -3.51 21.98 -5.75
N LEU A 599 -2.31 22.51 -5.98
CA LEU A 599 -1.74 23.58 -5.16
C LEU A 599 -2.23 24.96 -5.62
N ALA A 600 -2.28 25.18 -6.93
CA ALA A 600 -2.76 26.43 -7.50
C ALA A 600 -3.30 26.22 -8.93
N ALA A 601 -4.26 27.07 -9.31
CA ALA A 601 -4.75 27.19 -10.68
C ALA A 601 -4.73 28.66 -11.10
N ALA A 602 -3.93 28.99 -12.12
CA ALA A 602 -3.78 30.33 -12.64
C ALA A 602 -4.37 30.42 -14.05
N PRO A 603 -5.59 30.96 -14.22
CA PRO A 603 -6.22 31.09 -15.53
C PRO A 603 -5.75 32.33 -16.29
N GLU A 604 -5.55 32.16 -17.60
CA GLU A 604 -5.31 33.24 -18.55
C GLU A 604 -6.63 33.69 -19.20
N LEU A 605 -6.95 34.97 -19.05
CA LEU A 605 -8.23 35.54 -19.42
C LEU A 605 -8.08 36.64 -20.47
N LYS A 606 -8.99 36.65 -21.44
CA LYS A 606 -9.20 37.78 -22.35
C LYS A 606 -10.56 38.40 -22.09
N THR A 607 -10.55 39.64 -21.63
CA THR A 607 -11.77 40.39 -21.29
C THR A 607 -12.13 41.35 -22.42
N ASN A 608 -13.43 41.47 -22.72
CA ASN A 608 -13.96 42.55 -23.54
C ASN A 608 -14.49 43.68 -22.63
N GLU A 609 -14.02 44.90 -22.86
CA GLU A 609 -14.31 46.07 -22.02
C GLU A 609 -15.66 46.73 -22.33
N GLN A 610 -16.35 46.31 -23.41
CA GLN A 610 -17.71 46.77 -23.71
C GLN A 610 -18.74 45.91 -22.94
N ILE A 611 -19.57 46.58 -22.12
CA ILE A 611 -20.62 45.98 -21.27
C ILE A 611 -21.83 45.52 -22.09
#